data_AF-W4S7S3-F1
#
_entry.id   AF-W4S7S3-F1
#
_cell.length_a   1.000
_cell.length_b   1.000
_cell.length_c   1.000
_cell.angle_alpha   90.00
_cell.angle_beta   90.00
_cell.angle_gamma   90.00
#
_symmetry.space_group_name_H-M   'P 1'
#
loop_
_entity.id
_entity.type
_entity.pdbx_description
1 polymer ?
#
loop_
_entity_poly.entity_id
_entity_poly.type
_entity_poly.pdbx_seq_one_letter_code
_entity_poly.pdbx_strand_id
1 'polypeptide(L)'
;MKQRMAEMQRIHPELEHMATEDLVALQAWTADDDYQVVQNVLEKDESPTAHGLAFAKCIISALHSLPEEYSYHGTVFTGENQLTNWVTEHYQEGRVTTDRRFFATSETKEASWQGTSVEWETNSINGKRISMFSDDPTEQEVLFLRVHASW
;
A
#
# COMPACT_ATOMS: atom_id res chain seq x y z
N MET A 1 -2.55 10.38 -15.44
CA MET A 1 -3.19 9.97 -14.18
C MET A 1 -4.57 10.61 -13.98
N LYS A 2 -4.72 11.93 -13.76
CA LYS A 2 -6.05 12.55 -13.44
C LYS A 2 -7.21 12.22 -14.40
N GLN A 3 -7.01 12.33 -15.72
CA GLN A 3 -8.07 11.99 -16.69
C GLN A 3 -8.45 10.50 -16.64
N ARG A 4 -7.47 9.60 -16.45
CA ARG A 4 -7.71 8.16 -16.29
C ARG A 4 -8.58 7.89 -15.08
N MET A 5 -8.26 8.51 -13.94
CA MET A 5 -9.03 8.34 -12.69
C MET A 5 -10.43 8.93 -12.77
N ALA A 6 -10.59 10.10 -13.37
CA ALA A 6 -11.91 10.69 -13.59
C ALA A 6 -12.80 9.80 -14.48
N GLU A 7 -12.24 9.16 -15.51
CA GLU A 7 -12.98 8.21 -16.33
C GLU A 7 -13.28 6.91 -15.56
N MET A 8 -12.33 6.42 -14.77
CA MET A 8 -12.54 5.26 -13.90
C MET A 8 -13.73 5.46 -12.96
N GLN A 9 -13.85 6.63 -12.32
CA GLN A 9 -14.99 6.97 -11.45
C GLN A 9 -16.35 6.99 -12.19
N ARG A 10 -16.36 7.19 -13.51
CA ARG A 10 -17.59 7.11 -14.32
C ARG A 10 -17.98 5.68 -14.64
N ILE A 11 -16.98 4.82 -14.86
CA ILE A 11 -17.17 3.39 -15.13
C ILE A 11 -17.49 2.61 -13.85
N HIS A 12 -16.96 3.09 -12.72
CA HIS A 12 -17.07 2.52 -11.38
C HIS A 12 -17.75 3.53 -10.44
N PRO A 13 -19.10 3.63 -10.46
CA PRO A 13 -19.84 4.61 -9.66
C PRO A 13 -19.61 4.47 -8.15
N GLU A 14 -19.21 3.28 -7.69
CA GLU A 14 -18.80 3.05 -6.30
C GLU A 14 -17.58 3.88 -5.88
N LEU A 15 -16.86 4.49 -6.82
CA LEU A 15 -15.71 5.38 -6.58
C LEU A 15 -16.05 6.88 -6.71
N GLU A 16 -17.31 7.25 -6.99
CA GLU A 16 -17.71 8.64 -7.25
C GLU A 16 -17.42 9.58 -6.08
N HIS A 17 -17.53 9.09 -4.84
CA HIS A 17 -17.28 9.89 -3.63
C HIS A 17 -15.81 10.15 -3.33
N MET A 18 -14.89 9.45 -3.99
CA MET A 18 -13.46 9.58 -3.76
C MET A 18 -12.89 10.82 -4.45
N ALA A 19 -11.90 11.47 -3.82
CA ALA A 19 -11.16 12.51 -4.51
C ALA A 19 -10.34 11.91 -5.67
N THR A 20 -10.38 12.52 -6.85
CA THR A 20 -9.61 12.04 -8.00
C THR A 20 -8.10 12.05 -7.70
N GLU A 21 -7.62 13.01 -6.91
CA GLU A 21 -6.23 13.08 -6.43
C GLU A 21 -5.82 11.90 -5.56
N ASP A 22 -6.73 11.35 -4.76
CA ASP A 22 -6.48 10.18 -3.91
C ASP A 22 -6.32 8.92 -4.77
N LEU A 23 -7.14 8.78 -5.81
CA LEU A 23 -7.00 7.70 -6.80
C LEU A 23 -5.70 7.83 -7.61
N VAL A 24 -5.32 9.07 -7.96
CA VAL A 24 -4.02 9.33 -8.60
C VAL A 24 -2.86 8.95 -7.68
N ALA A 25 -3.00 9.15 -6.37
CA ALA A 25 -1.98 8.73 -5.41
C ALA A 25 -1.81 7.20 -5.38
N LEU A 26 -2.89 6.42 -5.53
CA LEU A 26 -2.77 4.96 -5.67
C LEU A 26 -2.08 4.56 -6.98
N GLN A 27 -2.36 5.22 -8.10
CA GLN A 27 -1.64 4.98 -9.35
C GLN A 27 -0.16 5.38 -9.25
N ALA A 28 0.15 6.50 -8.59
CA ALA A 28 1.52 6.97 -8.45
C ALA A 28 2.32 6.10 -7.45
N TRP A 29 1.66 5.51 -6.45
CA TRP A 29 2.27 4.50 -5.57
C TRP A 29 2.80 3.30 -6.37
N THR A 30 2.06 2.85 -7.39
CA THR A 30 2.47 1.71 -8.22
C THR A 30 3.46 2.08 -9.33
N ALA A 31 3.93 3.33 -9.40
CA ALA A 31 4.89 3.77 -10.39
C ALA A 31 6.33 3.61 -9.85
N ASP A 32 7.23 3.13 -10.70
CA ASP A 32 8.58 2.62 -10.35
C ASP A 32 9.43 3.50 -9.41
N ASP A 33 9.29 4.84 -9.46
CA ASP A 33 10.17 5.75 -8.72
C ASP A 33 9.50 6.48 -7.53
N ASP A 34 8.17 6.58 -7.54
CA ASP A 34 7.43 7.50 -6.66
C ASP A 34 7.07 6.86 -5.31
N TYR A 35 7.05 5.53 -5.21
CA TYR A 35 6.77 4.84 -3.94
C TYR A 35 7.90 5.02 -2.90
N GLN A 36 9.15 5.15 -3.36
CA GLN A 36 10.33 5.21 -2.49
C GLN A 36 10.32 6.46 -1.57
N VAL A 37 9.73 7.57 -2.03
CA VAL A 37 9.66 8.81 -1.25
C VAL A 37 8.61 8.78 -0.14
N VAL A 38 7.69 7.80 -0.18
CA VAL A 38 6.51 7.74 0.70
C VAL A 38 6.44 6.45 1.53
N GLN A 39 6.96 5.32 1.05
CA GLN A 39 6.83 4.00 1.69
C GLN A 39 7.19 4.02 3.18
N ASN A 40 8.32 4.62 3.53
CA ASN A 40 8.82 4.66 4.91
C ASN A 40 8.65 6.04 5.57
N VAL A 41 7.96 7.00 4.95
CA VAL A 41 7.97 8.41 5.42
C VAL A 41 7.39 8.59 6.84
N LEU A 42 6.63 7.62 7.33
CA LEU A 42 6.03 7.62 8.66
C LEU A 42 6.80 6.76 9.67
N GLU A 43 7.90 6.13 9.26
CA GLU A 43 8.77 5.36 10.15
C GLU A 43 9.42 6.23 11.22
N LYS A 44 9.79 5.60 12.33
CA LYS A 44 10.34 6.33 13.48
C LYS A 44 11.69 6.98 13.19
N ASP A 45 12.55 6.27 12.48
CA ASP A 45 13.95 6.64 12.27
C ASP A 45 14.18 7.29 10.89
N GLU A 46 13.10 7.53 10.13
CA GLU A 46 13.15 8.21 8.84
C GLU A 46 13.04 9.72 8.98
N SER A 47 13.69 10.44 8.05
CA SER A 47 13.60 11.90 7.96
C SER A 47 12.51 12.27 6.95
N PRO A 48 11.31 12.67 7.39
CA PRO A 48 10.21 12.89 6.46
C PRO A 48 10.48 14.10 5.56
N THR A 49 10.13 13.96 4.28
CA THR A 49 10.14 15.07 3.33
C THR A 49 8.75 15.67 3.20
N ALA A 50 8.66 16.96 2.86
CA ALA A 50 7.37 17.60 2.59
C ALA A 50 6.60 16.89 1.45
N HIS A 51 7.33 16.39 0.44
CA HIS A 51 6.77 15.65 -0.67
C HIS A 51 6.20 14.30 -0.22
N GLY A 52 6.98 13.48 0.50
CA GLY A 52 6.53 12.19 1.01
C GLY A 52 5.34 12.32 1.98
N LEU A 53 5.33 13.34 2.85
CA LEU A 53 4.20 13.59 3.73
C LEU A 53 2.93 14.03 2.99
N ALA A 54 3.07 14.85 1.94
CA ALA A 54 1.94 15.23 1.10
C ALA A 54 1.36 14.02 0.36
N PHE A 55 2.24 13.15 -0.14
CA PHE A 55 1.87 11.92 -0.83
C PHE A 55 1.18 10.93 0.13
N ALA A 56 1.76 10.71 1.31
CA ALA A 56 1.20 9.83 2.34
C ALA A 56 -0.24 10.21 2.68
N LYS A 57 -0.55 11.51 2.81
CA LYS A 57 -1.91 11.98 3.11
C LYS A 57 -2.93 11.50 2.07
N CYS A 58 -2.60 11.60 0.79
CA CYS A 58 -3.51 11.17 -0.28
C CYS A 58 -3.65 9.65 -0.32
N ILE A 59 -2.56 8.88 -0.15
CA ILE A 59 -2.64 7.41 -0.10
C ILE A 59 -3.47 6.95 1.10
N ILE A 60 -3.23 7.53 2.28
CA ILE A 60 -4.00 7.25 3.50
C ILE A 60 -5.49 7.52 3.27
N SER A 61 -5.82 8.68 2.71
CA SER A 61 -7.19 9.07 2.40
C SER A 61 -7.84 8.11 1.40
N ALA A 62 -7.11 7.73 0.34
CA ALA A 62 -7.57 6.78 -0.66
C ALA A 62 -7.89 5.42 -0.05
N LEU A 63 -6.96 4.81 0.69
CA LEU A 63 -7.12 3.48 1.28
C LEU A 63 -8.30 3.41 2.26
N HIS A 64 -8.55 4.48 3.01
CA HIS A 64 -9.69 4.56 3.93
C HIS A 64 -11.02 4.88 3.24
N SER A 65 -11.00 5.56 2.09
CA SER A 65 -12.20 5.95 1.36
C SER A 65 -12.64 4.90 0.33
N LEU A 66 -11.78 3.95 -0.02
CA LEU A 66 -12.13 2.82 -0.87
C LEU A 66 -13.28 2.01 -0.24
N PRO A 67 -14.32 1.65 -1.04
CA PRO A 67 -15.40 0.80 -0.57
C PRO A 67 -14.93 -0.55 -0.04
N GLU A 68 -15.75 -1.17 0.81
CA GLU A 68 -15.40 -2.45 1.45
C GLU A 68 -15.20 -3.59 0.43
N GLU A 69 -15.83 -3.54 -0.75
CA GLU A 69 -15.60 -4.52 -1.82
C GLU A 69 -14.16 -4.52 -2.37
N TYR A 70 -13.37 -3.46 -2.10
CA TYR A 70 -11.95 -3.42 -2.39
C TYR A 70 -11.10 -4.04 -1.27
N SER A 71 -11.68 -4.43 -0.13
CA SER A 71 -10.97 -5.22 0.90
C SER A 71 -10.67 -6.63 0.38
N TYR A 72 -9.42 -7.05 0.52
CA TYR A 72 -9.01 -8.43 0.26
C TYR A 72 -9.04 -9.25 1.55
N HIS A 73 -9.75 -10.38 1.51
CA HIS A 73 -9.80 -11.37 2.59
C HIS A 73 -9.09 -12.64 2.14
N GLY A 74 -7.92 -12.90 2.70
CA GLY A 74 -7.09 -14.03 2.29
C GLY A 74 -5.63 -13.82 2.63
N THR A 75 -4.80 -14.81 2.32
CA THR A 75 -3.35 -14.71 2.47
C THR A 75 -2.78 -13.90 1.31
N VAL A 76 -1.98 -12.88 1.62
CA VAL A 76 -1.22 -12.09 0.67
C VAL A 76 0.28 -12.28 0.90
N PHE A 77 1.06 -12.06 -0.15
CA PHE A 77 2.48 -12.39 -0.20
C PHE A 77 3.29 -11.14 -0.46
N THR A 78 4.43 -10.99 0.21
CA THR A 78 5.41 -9.97 -0.16
C THR A 78 6.82 -10.45 0.09
N GLY A 79 7.76 -9.85 -0.62
CA GLY A 79 9.18 -10.12 -0.52
C GLY A 79 9.95 -8.81 -0.56
N GLU A 80 10.90 -8.63 0.35
CA GLU A 80 11.73 -7.44 0.39
C GLU A 80 13.17 -7.81 0.76
N ASN A 81 14.13 -7.06 0.20
CA ASN A 81 15.54 -7.21 0.55
C ASN A 81 15.86 -6.43 1.84
N GLN A 82 15.37 -6.94 2.97
CA GLN A 82 15.61 -6.37 4.29
C GLN A 82 16.73 -7.08 5.06
N LEU A 83 17.38 -6.34 5.95
CA LEU A 83 18.41 -6.88 6.84
C LEU A 83 17.76 -7.65 8.01
N THR A 84 18.43 -8.70 8.50
CA THR A 84 17.90 -9.52 9.61
C THR A 84 17.65 -8.70 10.88
N ASN A 85 18.51 -7.74 11.21
CA ASN A 85 18.33 -6.88 12.38
C ASN A 85 17.07 -6.00 12.24
N TRP A 86 16.84 -5.45 11.04
CA TRP A 86 15.63 -4.69 10.74
C TRP A 86 14.38 -5.55 10.98
N VAL A 87 14.36 -6.81 10.51
CA VAL A 87 13.24 -7.73 10.77
C VAL A 87 13.02 -7.94 12.26
N THR A 88 14.08 -8.19 13.04
CA THR A 88 13.94 -8.47 14.49
C THR A 88 13.51 -7.26 15.32
N GLU A 89 13.77 -6.05 14.83
CA GLU A 89 13.33 -4.80 15.45
C GLU A 89 11.82 -4.57 15.24
N HIS A 90 11.28 -4.99 14.10
CA HIS A 90 9.90 -4.74 13.69
C HIS A 90 8.95 -5.92 13.96
N TYR A 91 9.43 -7.15 13.85
CA TYR A 91 8.63 -8.37 13.93
C TYR A 91 9.22 -9.35 14.95
N GLN A 92 8.38 -9.77 15.90
CA GLN A 92 8.73 -10.74 16.93
C GLN A 92 7.56 -11.70 17.13
N GLU A 93 7.86 -12.99 17.17
CA GLU A 93 6.85 -14.03 17.38
C GLU A 93 6.06 -13.78 18.68
N GLY A 94 4.74 -13.94 18.62
CA GLY A 94 3.85 -13.70 19.75
C GLY A 94 3.61 -12.22 20.09
N ARG A 95 4.16 -11.27 19.31
CA ARG A 95 3.90 -9.84 19.46
C ARG A 95 3.12 -9.29 18.28
N VAL A 96 2.30 -8.28 18.57
CA VAL A 96 1.60 -7.50 17.54
C VAL A 96 2.54 -6.42 17.03
N THR A 97 2.76 -6.38 15.72
CA THR A 97 3.48 -5.30 15.04
C THR A 97 2.48 -4.25 14.55
N THR A 98 2.73 -3.00 14.89
CA THR A 98 2.07 -1.84 14.27
C THR A 98 2.99 -1.33 13.16
N ASP A 99 2.68 -1.70 11.92
CA ASP A 99 3.50 -1.33 10.76
C ASP A 99 3.30 0.14 10.42
N ARG A 100 4.39 0.92 10.45
CA ARG A 100 4.37 2.34 10.14
C ARG A 100 4.60 2.61 8.67
N ARG A 101 4.96 1.59 7.88
CA ARG A 101 5.18 1.69 6.45
C ARG A 101 3.87 1.54 5.69
N PHE A 102 3.90 1.98 4.44
CA PHE A 102 2.98 1.46 3.43
C PHE A 102 3.46 0.07 3.03
N PHE A 103 2.74 -0.96 3.47
CA PHE A 103 3.15 -2.35 3.30
C PHE A 103 2.48 -2.93 2.05
N ALA A 104 3.24 -3.01 0.96
CA ALA A 104 2.79 -3.60 -0.31
C ALA A 104 2.88 -5.12 -0.27
N THR A 105 1.85 -5.76 -0.83
CA THR A 105 1.72 -7.21 -0.95
C THR A 105 1.00 -7.56 -2.25
N SER A 106 0.99 -8.83 -2.64
CA SER A 106 0.26 -9.36 -3.78
C SER A 106 -0.72 -10.44 -3.33
N GLU A 107 -1.86 -10.55 -4.02
CA GLU A 107 -2.82 -11.65 -3.83
C GLU A 107 -2.25 -13.04 -4.14
N THR A 108 -1.22 -13.11 -4.99
CA THR A 108 -0.60 -14.38 -5.42
C THR A 108 0.90 -14.38 -5.17
N LYS A 109 1.45 -15.57 -4.87
CA LYS A 109 2.88 -15.71 -4.66
C LYS A 109 3.66 -15.47 -5.94
N GLU A 110 3.12 -15.81 -7.11
CA GLU A 110 3.80 -15.66 -8.39
C GLU A 110 3.98 -14.18 -8.78
N ALA A 111 3.04 -13.32 -8.38
CA ALA A 111 3.08 -11.89 -8.64
C ALA A 111 3.80 -11.08 -7.54
N SER A 112 4.14 -11.69 -6.40
CA SER A 112 4.96 -11.01 -5.38
C SER A 112 6.45 -10.98 -5.79
N TRP A 113 7.22 -10.03 -5.24
CA TRP A 113 8.67 -10.00 -5.43
C TRP A 113 9.35 -11.31 -5.01
N GLN A 114 9.96 -11.99 -5.98
CA GLN A 114 10.64 -13.28 -5.77
C GLN A 114 12.14 -13.12 -5.50
N GLY A 115 12.74 -14.12 -4.84
CA GLY A 115 14.19 -14.19 -4.65
C GLY A 115 14.75 -13.11 -3.72
N THR A 116 13.92 -12.66 -2.78
CA THR A 116 14.26 -11.62 -1.81
C THR A 116 14.81 -12.23 -0.52
N SER A 117 15.49 -11.44 0.31
CA SER A 117 16.08 -11.93 1.57
C SER A 117 15.04 -12.21 2.66
N VAL A 118 13.87 -11.58 2.59
CA VAL A 118 12.78 -11.73 3.56
C VAL A 118 11.45 -11.82 2.82
N GLU A 119 10.65 -12.84 3.15
CA GLU A 119 9.31 -13.05 2.63
C GLU A 119 8.29 -13.00 3.78
N TRP A 120 7.10 -12.48 3.50
CA TRP A 120 5.95 -12.49 4.41
C TRP A 120 4.75 -13.15 3.75
N GLU A 121 4.06 -13.98 4.53
CA GLU A 121 2.71 -14.45 4.26
C GLU A 121 1.78 -13.82 5.30
N THR A 122 0.92 -12.90 4.85
CA THR A 122 0.06 -12.11 5.74
C THR A 122 -1.39 -12.46 5.51
N ASN A 123 -2.12 -12.83 6.56
CA ASN A 123 -3.58 -12.98 6.48
C ASN A 123 -4.23 -11.60 6.51
N SER A 124 -4.71 -11.15 5.37
CA SER A 124 -5.45 -9.90 5.19
C SER A 124 -6.89 -10.04 5.64
N ILE A 125 -7.35 -9.04 6.38
CA ILE A 125 -8.77 -8.84 6.70
C ILE A 125 -9.31 -7.61 5.95
N ASN A 126 -8.49 -6.58 5.71
CA ASN A 126 -8.95 -5.30 5.19
C ASN A 126 -7.91 -4.56 4.31
N GLY A 127 -6.83 -5.24 3.90
CA GLY A 127 -5.90 -4.68 2.91
C GLY A 127 -6.65 -4.37 1.62
N LYS A 128 -6.31 -3.27 0.94
CA LYS A 128 -7.08 -2.80 -0.21
C LYS A 128 -6.44 -3.28 -1.51
N ARG A 129 -7.25 -3.89 -2.37
CA ARG A 129 -6.86 -4.25 -3.74
C ARG A 129 -6.70 -2.97 -4.55
N ILE A 130 -5.50 -2.72 -5.04
CA ILE A 130 -5.19 -1.50 -5.81
C ILE A 130 -4.75 -1.78 -7.24
N SER A 131 -4.77 -3.05 -7.66
CA SER A 131 -4.44 -3.47 -9.03
C SER A 131 -5.22 -2.72 -10.12
N MET A 132 -6.49 -2.36 -9.88
CA MET A 132 -7.29 -1.56 -10.82
C MET A 132 -6.70 -0.17 -11.08
N PHE A 133 -6.04 0.42 -10.08
CA PHE A 133 -5.42 1.74 -10.17
C PHE A 133 -4.00 1.67 -10.71
N SER A 134 -3.34 0.51 -10.57
CA SER A 134 -1.97 0.27 -11.05
C SER A 134 -1.83 0.44 -12.55
N ASP A 135 -0.61 0.78 -12.99
CA ASP A 135 -0.22 0.68 -14.40
C ASP A 135 0.19 -0.76 -14.78
N ASP A 136 0.52 -1.60 -13.79
CA ASP A 136 0.61 -3.06 -13.92
C ASP A 136 -0.44 -3.77 -13.04
N PRO A 137 -1.65 -4.01 -13.58
CA PRO A 137 -2.70 -4.73 -12.83
C PRO A 137 -2.36 -6.21 -12.59
N THR A 138 -1.35 -6.77 -13.26
CA THR A 138 -1.02 -8.20 -13.15
C THR A 138 -0.31 -8.53 -11.84
N GLU A 139 0.26 -7.53 -11.17
CA GLU A 139 0.86 -7.63 -9.83
C GLU A 139 -0.18 -7.97 -8.74
N GLN A 140 -1.47 -7.74 -9.01
CA GLN A 140 -2.57 -8.00 -8.07
C GLN A 140 -2.27 -7.41 -6.68
N GLU A 141 -1.79 -6.16 -6.67
CA GLU A 141 -1.30 -5.55 -5.44
C GLU A 141 -2.43 -5.30 -4.43
N VAL A 142 -2.13 -5.65 -3.18
CA VAL A 142 -2.90 -5.32 -1.98
C VAL A 142 -2.03 -4.45 -1.08
N LEU A 143 -2.49 -3.24 -0.80
CA LEU A 143 -1.77 -2.25 -0.01
C LEU A 143 -2.39 -2.09 1.39
N PHE A 144 -1.52 -2.02 2.39
CA PHE A 144 -1.92 -1.72 3.77
C PHE A 144 -1.40 -0.37 4.22
N LEU A 145 -2.25 0.30 5.00
CA LEU A 145 -1.85 1.31 5.95
C LEU A 145 -2.14 0.79 7.36
N ARG A 146 -1.14 0.67 8.23
CA ARG A 146 -1.34 0.23 9.62
C ARG A 146 -0.88 1.27 10.65
N VAL A 147 -1.21 2.55 10.43
CA VAL A 147 -1.00 3.58 11.46
C VAL A 147 -2.26 3.73 12.33
N HIS A 148 -2.14 3.38 13.61
CA HIS A 148 -2.94 4.02 14.65
C HIS A 148 -2.30 5.39 14.93
N ALA A 149 -2.59 6.38 14.09
CA ALA A 149 -2.16 7.75 14.34
C ALA A 149 -3.30 8.50 15.04
N SER A 150 -3.24 8.57 16.36
CA SER A 150 -3.93 9.62 17.12
C SER A 150 -3.14 10.91 16.89
N TRP A 151 -3.63 11.78 16.00
CA TRP A 151 -3.13 13.15 15.85
C TRP A 151 -3.91 14.09 16.76
#